data_AF-I4BU41-F1
#
_entry.id   AF-I4BU41-F1
#
_cell.length_a   1.000
_cell.length_b   1.000
_cell.length_c   1.000
_cell.angle_alpha   90.00
_cell.angle_beta   90.00
_cell.angle_gamma   90.00
#
_symmetry.space_group_name_H-M   'P 1'
#
loop_
_entity.id
_entity.type
_entity.pdbx_description
1 polymer ?
#
loop_
_entity_poly.entity_id
_entity_poly.type
_entity_poly.pdbx_seq_one_letter_code
_entity_poly.pdbx_strand_id
1 'polypeptide(L)'
;MVKIYTKTGDVGETSLYDGTRVRKDDPRIVLNGTLDEVTCALGIARSKATPKVSGWICELQSELILVMAYIARGQAQRQKPSPQELEKRIDLLMSEYPFFNQFVLPGDDEVSSMLHLARSFARRAERAGLQALELNLIDSETYMYLNRLSDYIYALAISAHWESVINRVTKKVVLKMGQQADMGSKPLNADVARKLMNAGRNKANEIGVPMAMAVCDAFGLPVAFERMEGVLQVSLGLAPKKASTAIKLKMPTGNLAELVQPGKELYGLQNDPELVVFGGGLLLKNGEEIVGAVGVSGGSVKEDTIVAEAMVKAWES
;
A
#
# COMPACT_ATOMS: atom_id res chain seq x y z
N MET A 1 37.00 13.86 7.52
CA MET A 1 36.07 13.52 6.43
C MET A 1 36.90 12.91 5.31
N VAL A 2 36.68 11.64 4.97
CA VAL A 2 37.39 10.99 3.86
C VAL A 2 36.86 11.59 2.56
N LYS A 3 37.73 12.17 1.73
CA LYS A 3 37.34 12.67 0.41
C LYS A 3 37.07 11.47 -0.50
N ILE A 4 35.92 11.46 -1.16
CA ILE A 4 35.52 10.37 -2.07
C ILE A 4 36.44 10.33 -3.30
N TYR A 5 36.88 11.48 -3.81
CA TYR A 5 37.81 11.56 -4.94
C TYR A 5 39.27 11.53 -4.44
N THR A 6 40.01 10.48 -4.80
CA THR A 6 41.42 10.28 -4.39
C THR A 6 42.43 10.61 -5.49
N LYS A 7 41.99 10.72 -6.76
CA LYS A 7 42.83 10.88 -7.97
C LYS A 7 43.80 9.73 -8.27
N THR A 8 43.83 8.68 -7.44
CA THR A 8 44.74 7.55 -7.63
C THR A 8 44.43 6.70 -8.87
N GLY A 9 43.22 6.83 -9.42
CA GLY A 9 42.79 6.13 -10.62
C GLY A 9 42.82 6.95 -11.92
N ASP A 10 43.39 8.15 -11.91
CA ASP A 10 43.43 9.04 -13.08
C ASP A 10 44.30 8.49 -14.22
N VAL A 11 45.25 7.61 -13.89
CA VAL A 11 46.13 6.91 -14.85
C VAL A 11 45.51 5.64 -15.45
N GLY A 12 44.22 5.38 -15.19
CA GLY A 12 43.51 4.22 -15.74
C GLY A 12 43.62 2.94 -14.91
N GLU A 13 44.14 3.01 -13.69
CA GLU A 13 44.23 1.89 -12.75
C GLU A 13 43.27 2.03 -11.57
N THR A 14 43.01 0.93 -10.87
CA THR A 14 42.25 0.87 -9.64
C THR A 14 42.78 -0.24 -8.74
N SER A 15 42.41 -0.23 -7.46
CA SER A 15 42.76 -1.31 -6.54
C SER A 15 41.62 -2.31 -6.44
N LEU A 16 41.96 -3.60 -6.49
CA LEU A 16 41.11 -4.67 -6.00
C LEU A 16 41.00 -4.60 -4.48
N TYR A 17 40.15 -5.45 -3.91
CA TYR A 17 39.91 -5.45 -2.47
C TYR A 17 41.19 -5.77 -1.67
N ASP A 18 42.03 -6.67 -2.18
CA ASP A 18 43.30 -7.08 -1.57
C ASP A 18 44.42 -6.01 -1.66
N GLY A 19 44.14 -4.87 -2.30
CA GLY A 19 45.09 -3.79 -2.53
C GLY A 19 45.86 -3.91 -3.85
N THR A 20 45.75 -5.03 -4.58
CA THR A 20 46.40 -5.24 -5.88
C THR A 20 45.90 -4.20 -6.88
N ARG A 21 46.84 -3.52 -7.56
CA ARG A 21 46.54 -2.53 -8.60
C ARG A 21 46.35 -3.22 -9.95
N VAL A 22 45.22 -2.97 -10.58
CA VAL A 22 44.86 -3.48 -11.89
C VAL A 22 44.38 -2.35 -12.79
N ARG A 23 44.42 -2.55 -14.10
CA ARG A 23 43.81 -1.60 -15.04
C ARG A 23 42.29 -1.63 -14.90
N LYS A 24 41.64 -0.51 -15.21
CA LYS A 24 40.16 -0.39 -15.17
C LYS A 24 39.44 -1.26 -16.20
N ASP A 25 40.15 -1.76 -17.20
CA ASP A 25 39.67 -2.75 -18.17
C ASP A 25 39.98 -4.20 -17.76
N ASP A 26 40.49 -4.45 -16.55
CA ASP A 26 40.58 -5.81 -15.98
C ASP A 26 39.18 -6.46 -15.98
N PRO A 27 39.03 -7.70 -16.47
CA PRO A 27 37.72 -8.35 -16.59
C PRO A 27 36.91 -8.44 -15.29
N ARG A 28 37.57 -8.50 -14.12
CA ARG A 28 36.87 -8.45 -12.81
C ARG A 28 36.28 -7.07 -12.54
N ILE A 29 37.00 -6.00 -12.92
CA ILE A 29 36.52 -4.62 -12.76
C ILE A 29 35.35 -4.37 -13.71
N VAL A 30 35.45 -4.82 -14.97
CA VAL A 30 34.36 -4.71 -15.95
C VAL A 30 33.13 -5.49 -15.49
N LEU A 31 33.31 -6.73 -15.02
CA LEU A 31 32.21 -7.54 -14.48
C LEU A 31 31.55 -6.87 -13.28
N ASN A 32 32.34 -6.42 -12.29
CA ASN A 32 31.80 -5.73 -11.12
C ASN A 32 31.09 -4.43 -11.47
N GLY A 33 31.65 -3.62 -12.37
CA GLY A 33 30.97 -2.41 -12.84
C GLY A 33 29.64 -2.73 -13.51
N THR A 34 29.58 -3.81 -14.28
CA THR A 34 28.32 -4.24 -14.93
C THR A 34 27.31 -4.78 -13.90
N LEU A 35 27.75 -5.48 -12.85
CA LEU A 35 26.89 -5.92 -11.75
C LEU A 35 26.40 -4.74 -10.89
N ASP A 36 27.19 -3.67 -10.77
CA ASP A 36 26.76 -2.44 -10.13
C ASP A 36 25.66 -1.74 -10.96
N GLU A 37 25.76 -1.74 -12.30
CA GLU A 37 24.66 -1.29 -13.18
C GLU A 37 23.39 -2.11 -12.97
N VAL A 38 23.50 -3.45 -12.81
CA VAL A 38 22.36 -4.32 -12.47
C VAL A 38 21.76 -3.89 -11.14
N THR A 39 22.58 -3.68 -10.12
CA THR A 39 22.14 -3.27 -8.78
C THR A 39 21.43 -1.90 -8.82
N CYS A 40 21.92 -0.96 -9.62
CA CYS A 40 21.28 0.34 -9.83
C CYS A 40 19.92 0.20 -10.53
N ALA A 41 19.84 -0.60 -11.60
CA ALA A 41 18.59 -0.85 -12.32
C ALA A 41 17.54 -1.55 -11.43
N LEU A 42 17.97 -2.50 -10.61
CA LEU A 42 17.13 -3.11 -9.56
C LEU A 42 16.64 -2.06 -8.56
N GLY A 43 17.49 -1.11 -8.15
CA GLY A 43 17.12 -0.02 -7.24
C GLY A 43 16.01 0.87 -7.80
N ILE A 44 16.03 1.15 -9.10
CA ILE A 44 14.97 1.90 -9.78
C ILE A 44 13.64 1.12 -9.70
N ALA A 45 13.66 -0.17 -10.06
CA ALA A 45 12.48 -1.03 -9.97
C ALA A 45 11.94 -1.10 -8.52
N ARG A 46 12.84 -1.29 -7.54
CA ARG A 46 12.51 -1.37 -6.11
C ARG A 46 11.77 -0.13 -5.61
N SER A 47 12.16 1.06 -6.08
CA SER A 47 11.55 2.33 -5.65
C SER A 47 10.06 2.46 -6.00
N LYS A 48 9.57 1.65 -6.95
CA LYS A 48 8.18 1.65 -7.40
C LYS A 48 7.44 0.33 -7.12
N ALA A 49 8.15 -0.68 -6.65
CA ALA A 49 7.62 -2.01 -6.41
C ALA A 49 6.68 -2.06 -5.19
N THR A 50 5.76 -3.02 -5.18
CA THR A 50 4.98 -3.35 -3.96
C THR A 50 5.91 -3.83 -2.84
N PRO A 51 5.51 -3.75 -1.56
CA PRO A 51 6.37 -4.19 -0.45
C PRO A 51 6.91 -5.61 -0.60
N LYS A 52 6.10 -6.54 -1.11
CA LYS A 52 6.50 -7.93 -1.37
C LYS A 52 7.62 -8.02 -2.41
N VAL A 53 7.43 -7.43 -3.59
CA VAL A 53 8.44 -7.45 -4.66
C VAL A 53 9.68 -6.64 -4.27
N SER A 54 9.50 -5.52 -3.58
CA SER A 54 10.57 -4.67 -3.07
C SER A 54 11.50 -5.42 -2.10
N GLY A 55 10.93 -6.26 -1.23
CA GLY A 55 11.69 -7.15 -0.33
C GLY A 55 12.63 -8.07 -1.11
N TRP A 56 12.09 -8.82 -2.07
CA TRP A 56 12.89 -9.72 -2.92
C TRP A 56 13.99 -9.01 -3.71
N ILE A 57 13.70 -7.82 -4.26
CA ILE A 57 14.70 -7.02 -4.96
C ILE A 57 15.80 -6.56 -3.99
N CYS A 58 15.44 -6.12 -2.78
CA CYS A 58 16.40 -5.68 -1.78
C CYS A 58 17.35 -6.82 -1.37
N GLU A 59 16.82 -8.01 -1.14
CA GLU A 59 17.63 -9.21 -0.82
C GLU A 59 18.63 -9.50 -1.94
N LEU A 60 18.19 -9.44 -3.21
CA LEU A 60 19.06 -9.62 -4.36
C LEU A 60 20.15 -8.54 -4.43
N GLN A 61 19.83 -7.26 -4.21
CA GLN A 61 20.83 -6.19 -4.21
C GLN A 61 21.88 -6.39 -3.11
N SER A 62 21.45 -6.80 -1.91
CA SER A 62 22.36 -7.13 -0.81
C SER A 62 23.28 -8.30 -1.15
N GLU A 63 22.74 -9.34 -1.81
CA GLU A 63 23.52 -10.47 -2.28
C GLU A 63 24.53 -10.07 -3.36
N LEU A 64 24.11 -9.27 -4.36
CA LEU A 64 24.99 -8.81 -5.43
C LEU A 64 26.18 -7.99 -4.92
N ILE A 65 26.02 -7.23 -3.83
CA ILE A 65 27.14 -6.55 -3.17
C ILE A 65 28.17 -7.56 -2.66
N LEU A 66 27.72 -8.68 -2.08
CA LEU A 66 28.61 -9.75 -1.62
C LEU A 66 29.26 -10.50 -2.79
N VAL A 67 28.52 -10.73 -3.88
CA VAL A 67 29.05 -11.33 -5.11
C VAL A 67 30.12 -10.46 -5.73
N MET A 68 29.91 -9.15 -5.83
CA MET A 68 30.93 -8.21 -6.33
C MET A 68 32.18 -8.19 -5.45
N ALA A 69 32.01 -8.28 -4.12
CA ALA A 69 33.13 -8.41 -3.19
C ALA A 69 33.91 -9.72 -3.42
N TYR A 70 33.20 -10.84 -3.68
CA TYR A 70 33.80 -12.14 -4.00
C TYR A 70 34.64 -12.06 -5.28
N ILE A 71 34.09 -11.48 -6.35
CA ILE A 71 34.78 -11.28 -7.64
C ILE A 71 36.01 -10.36 -7.48
N ALA A 72 35.91 -9.31 -6.64
CA ALA A 72 37.01 -8.39 -6.40
C ALA A 72 38.17 -9.00 -5.59
N ARG A 73 37.88 -9.92 -4.67
CA ARG A 73 38.87 -10.57 -3.79
C ARG A 73 39.53 -11.81 -4.40
N GLY A 74 38.91 -12.40 -5.43
CA GLY A 74 39.20 -13.77 -5.83
C GLY A 74 38.69 -14.79 -4.80
N GLN A 75 38.95 -16.08 -5.03
CA GLN A 75 38.39 -17.23 -4.30
C GLN A 75 38.68 -17.30 -2.78
N ALA A 76 39.29 -16.28 -2.18
CA ALA A 76 39.65 -16.21 -0.76
C ALA A 76 38.47 -15.90 0.18
N GLN A 77 37.24 -15.70 -0.33
CA GLN A 77 36.05 -15.39 0.48
C GLN A 77 35.19 -16.64 0.74
N ARG A 78 34.68 -16.76 1.97
CA ARG A 78 34.01 -17.98 2.49
C ARG A 78 32.66 -18.34 1.86
N GLN A 79 31.92 -17.39 1.30
CA GLN A 79 30.60 -17.68 0.74
C GLN A 79 30.56 -17.36 -0.75
N LYS A 80 30.51 -18.43 -1.52
CA LYS A 80 30.53 -18.43 -2.97
C LYS A 80 29.12 -18.20 -3.52
N PRO A 81 28.96 -17.47 -4.64
CA PRO A 81 27.66 -17.35 -5.31
C PRO A 81 27.17 -18.73 -5.75
N SER A 82 25.96 -19.12 -5.34
CA SER A 82 25.41 -20.45 -5.63
C SER A 82 24.25 -20.34 -6.63
N PRO A 83 24.35 -20.96 -7.82
CA PRO A 83 23.25 -21.00 -8.78
C PRO A 83 22.03 -21.75 -8.22
N GLN A 84 22.23 -22.77 -7.37
CA GLN A 84 21.16 -23.56 -6.78
C GLN A 84 20.29 -22.75 -5.82
N GLU A 85 20.87 -21.75 -5.15
CA GLU A 85 20.10 -20.87 -4.28
C GLU A 85 19.17 -19.95 -5.09
N LEU A 86 19.62 -19.45 -6.26
CA LEU A 86 18.76 -18.73 -7.18
C LEU A 86 17.68 -19.64 -7.77
N GLU A 87 18.01 -20.88 -8.16
CA GLU A 87 17.05 -21.86 -8.67
C GLU A 87 15.91 -22.10 -7.65
N LYS A 88 16.24 -22.31 -6.37
CA LYS A 88 15.21 -22.46 -5.31
C LYS A 88 14.30 -21.25 -5.20
N ARG A 89 14.85 -20.02 -5.29
CA ARG A 89 14.05 -18.80 -5.22
C ARG A 89 13.20 -18.59 -6.47
N ILE A 90 13.70 -18.99 -7.65
CA ILE A 90 12.92 -19.03 -8.89
C ILE A 90 11.74 -19.98 -8.71
N ASP A 91 11.99 -21.21 -8.28
CA ASP A 91 10.95 -22.22 -8.07
C ASP A 91 9.91 -21.75 -7.06
N LEU A 92 10.35 -21.14 -5.95
CA LEU A 92 9.47 -20.56 -4.95
C LEU A 92 8.56 -19.47 -5.57
N LEU A 93 9.14 -18.48 -6.26
CA LEU A 93 8.37 -17.40 -6.90
C LEU A 93 7.40 -17.93 -7.95
N MET A 94 7.85 -18.90 -8.76
CA MET A 94 7.03 -19.43 -9.85
C MET A 94 5.93 -20.37 -9.34
N SER A 95 6.11 -21.02 -8.19
CA SER A 95 5.08 -21.86 -7.55
C SER A 95 3.83 -21.08 -7.17
N GLU A 96 3.93 -19.76 -6.94
CA GLU A 96 2.78 -18.90 -6.68
C GLU A 96 1.89 -18.68 -7.92
N TYR A 97 2.42 -18.93 -9.13
CA TYR A 97 1.75 -18.65 -10.40
C TYR A 97 1.76 -19.86 -11.37
N PRO A 98 1.18 -21.02 -10.97
CA PRO A 98 1.36 -22.30 -11.66
C PRO A 98 0.72 -22.39 -13.06
N PHE A 99 -0.11 -21.42 -13.46
CA PHE A 99 -0.84 -21.43 -14.73
C PHE A 99 -0.32 -20.44 -15.78
N PHE A 100 0.91 -19.94 -15.60
CA PHE A 100 1.50 -18.97 -16.53
C PHE A 100 1.95 -19.62 -17.84
N ASN A 101 1.15 -19.44 -18.91
CA ASN A 101 1.40 -20.00 -20.25
C ASN A 101 1.57 -18.95 -21.37
N GLN A 102 1.75 -17.66 -21.02
CA GLN A 102 1.88 -16.58 -22.01
C GLN A 102 3.15 -15.78 -21.79
N PHE A 103 3.75 -15.26 -22.86
CA PHE A 103 4.94 -14.40 -22.74
C PHE A 103 4.54 -13.03 -22.19
N VAL A 104 5.18 -12.56 -21.10
CA VAL A 104 4.99 -11.17 -20.63
C VAL A 104 5.83 -10.27 -21.51
N LEU A 105 5.15 -9.34 -22.19
CA LEU A 105 5.81 -8.31 -22.96
C LEU A 105 6.36 -7.24 -22.01
N PRO A 106 7.65 -6.87 -22.13
CA PRO A 106 8.17 -5.69 -21.44
C PRO A 106 7.42 -4.45 -21.92
N GLY A 107 6.68 -3.79 -21.03
CA GLY A 107 5.94 -2.55 -21.32
C GLY A 107 4.56 -2.46 -20.64
N ASP A 108 3.91 -3.60 -20.35
CA ASP A 108 2.53 -3.62 -19.85
C ASP A 108 2.38 -3.32 -18.35
N ASP A 109 3.50 -3.39 -17.62
CA ASP A 109 3.61 -3.04 -16.21
C ASP A 109 4.94 -2.32 -15.94
N GLU A 110 4.88 -1.21 -15.19
CA GLU A 110 6.04 -0.32 -15.00
C GLU A 110 7.20 -1.03 -14.28
N VAL A 111 6.92 -1.72 -13.18
CA VAL A 111 7.94 -2.40 -12.35
C VAL A 111 8.49 -3.61 -13.09
N SER A 112 7.61 -4.41 -13.71
CA SER A 112 8.00 -5.55 -14.56
C SER A 112 8.92 -5.11 -15.71
N SER A 113 8.61 -3.98 -16.36
CA SER A 113 9.44 -3.41 -17.45
C SER A 113 10.83 -3.00 -16.96
N MET A 114 10.91 -2.36 -15.80
CA MET A 114 12.18 -2.00 -15.17
C MET A 114 13.01 -3.24 -14.82
N LEU A 115 12.36 -4.32 -14.35
CA LEU A 115 13.03 -5.60 -14.08
C LEU A 115 13.50 -6.28 -15.37
N HIS A 116 12.76 -6.18 -16.48
CA HIS A 116 13.25 -6.65 -17.78
C HIS A 116 14.46 -5.85 -18.28
N LEU A 117 14.55 -4.56 -17.99
CA LEU A 117 15.76 -3.77 -18.24
C LEU A 117 16.92 -4.27 -17.38
N ALA A 118 16.72 -4.46 -16.08
CA ALA A 118 17.73 -5.03 -15.17
C ALA A 118 18.20 -6.41 -15.64
N ARG A 119 17.28 -7.26 -16.12
CA ARG A 119 17.59 -8.56 -16.72
C ARG A 119 18.51 -8.44 -17.93
N SER A 120 18.30 -7.44 -18.79
CA SER A 120 19.18 -7.20 -19.94
C SER A 120 20.60 -6.83 -19.52
N PHE A 121 20.75 -6.11 -18.40
CA PHE A 121 22.03 -5.78 -17.80
C PHE A 121 22.65 -7.00 -17.12
N ALA A 122 21.87 -7.88 -16.50
CA ALA A 122 22.39 -9.15 -15.98
C ALA A 122 22.96 -10.03 -17.09
N ARG A 123 22.30 -10.08 -18.26
CA ARG A 123 22.86 -10.75 -19.46
C ARG A 123 24.11 -10.05 -19.99
N ARG A 124 24.24 -8.73 -19.80
CA ARG A 124 25.48 -7.99 -20.12
C ARG A 124 26.59 -8.40 -19.15
N ALA A 125 26.29 -8.52 -17.85
CA ALA A 125 27.23 -8.99 -16.84
C ALA A 125 27.68 -10.43 -17.12
N GLU A 126 26.76 -11.31 -17.51
CA GLU A 126 27.07 -12.68 -17.95
C GLU A 126 28.09 -12.71 -19.10
N ARG A 127 27.91 -11.88 -20.13
CA ARG A 127 28.88 -11.76 -21.24
C ARG A 127 30.24 -11.24 -20.79
N ALA A 128 30.26 -10.25 -19.89
CA ALA A 128 31.51 -9.77 -19.29
C ALA A 128 32.19 -10.87 -18.44
N GLY A 129 31.39 -11.69 -17.76
CA GLY A 129 31.83 -12.81 -16.95
C GLY A 129 32.47 -13.93 -17.76
N LEU A 130 32.13 -14.09 -19.05
CA LEU A 130 32.76 -15.08 -19.92
C LEU A 130 34.26 -14.82 -20.06
N GLN A 131 34.66 -13.57 -20.27
CA GLN A 131 36.08 -13.21 -20.35
C GLN A 131 36.81 -13.46 -19.01
N ALA A 132 36.15 -13.18 -17.88
CA ALA A 132 36.71 -13.47 -16.57
C ALA A 132 36.85 -14.98 -16.33
N LEU A 133 35.92 -15.79 -16.83
CA LEU A 133 35.97 -17.25 -16.76
C LEU A 133 37.12 -17.82 -17.61
N GLU A 134 37.26 -17.38 -18.85
CA GLU A 134 38.33 -17.83 -19.76
C GLU A 134 39.73 -17.58 -19.20
N LEU A 135 39.89 -16.49 -18.44
CA LEU A 135 41.14 -16.12 -17.78
C LEU A 135 41.29 -16.72 -16.37
N ASN A 136 40.37 -17.61 -15.95
CA ASN A 136 40.35 -18.24 -14.62
C ASN A 136 40.29 -17.23 -13.46
N LEU A 137 39.69 -16.06 -13.67
CA LEU A 137 39.49 -15.03 -12.64
C LEU A 137 38.23 -15.28 -11.81
N ILE A 138 37.28 -16.04 -12.36
CA ILE A 138 36.11 -16.61 -11.67
C ILE A 138 36.01 -18.10 -12.00
N ASP A 139 35.30 -18.86 -11.18
CA ASP A 139 35.03 -20.27 -11.46
C ASP A 139 33.70 -20.50 -12.19
N SER A 140 33.51 -21.74 -12.66
CA SER A 140 32.33 -22.17 -13.42
C SER A 140 31.02 -21.99 -12.65
N GLU A 141 31.00 -22.21 -11.35
CA GLU A 141 29.79 -22.07 -10.54
C GLU A 141 29.40 -20.59 -10.36
N THR A 142 30.38 -19.69 -10.23
CA THR A 142 30.15 -18.24 -10.27
C THR A 142 29.59 -17.82 -11.63
N TYR A 143 30.09 -18.39 -12.73
CA TYR A 143 29.54 -18.13 -14.06
C TYR A 143 28.09 -18.66 -14.21
N MET A 144 27.82 -19.87 -13.69
CA MET A 144 26.45 -20.41 -13.64
C MET A 144 25.50 -19.53 -12.84
N TYR A 145 25.97 -18.93 -11.74
CA TYR A 145 25.20 -17.95 -10.97
C TYR A 145 24.83 -16.73 -11.83
N LEU A 146 25.75 -16.18 -12.63
CA LEU A 146 25.46 -15.04 -13.53
C LEU A 146 24.39 -15.39 -14.58
N ASN A 147 24.41 -16.63 -15.09
CA ASN A 147 23.37 -17.11 -16.00
C ASN A 147 21.99 -17.14 -15.29
N ARG A 148 21.93 -17.76 -14.11
CA ARG A 148 20.71 -17.86 -13.27
C ARG A 148 20.22 -16.53 -12.73
N LEU A 149 21.09 -15.54 -12.57
CA LEU A 149 20.69 -14.19 -12.16
C LEU A 149 19.69 -13.60 -13.16
N SER A 150 19.88 -13.82 -14.45
CA SER A 150 18.95 -13.31 -15.47
C SER A 150 17.58 -14.03 -15.42
N ASP A 151 17.57 -15.32 -15.08
CA ASP A 151 16.34 -16.11 -14.88
C ASP A 151 15.61 -15.65 -13.61
N TYR A 152 16.34 -15.38 -12.52
CA TYR A 152 15.75 -14.89 -11.28
C TYR A 152 15.14 -13.49 -11.43
N ILE A 153 15.84 -12.57 -12.11
CA ILE A 153 15.28 -11.24 -12.41
C ILE A 153 14.06 -11.37 -13.33
N TYR A 154 14.04 -12.34 -14.24
CA TYR A 154 12.83 -12.64 -15.02
C TYR A 154 11.68 -13.11 -14.13
N ALA A 155 11.90 -14.05 -13.21
CA ALA A 155 10.89 -14.49 -12.24
C ALA A 155 10.35 -13.32 -11.40
N LEU A 156 11.22 -12.39 -10.97
CA LEU A 156 10.79 -11.16 -10.29
C LEU A 156 9.93 -10.28 -11.20
N ALA A 157 10.27 -10.15 -12.49
CA ALA A 157 9.49 -9.38 -13.46
C ALA A 157 8.07 -9.98 -13.64
N ILE A 158 7.98 -11.31 -13.66
CA ILE A 158 6.70 -12.03 -13.72
C ILE A 158 5.90 -11.83 -12.43
N SER A 159 6.53 -11.96 -11.26
CA SER A 159 5.89 -11.71 -9.97
C SER A 159 5.34 -10.28 -9.87
N ALA A 160 6.12 -9.27 -10.28
CA ALA A 160 5.69 -7.88 -10.32
C ALA A 160 4.47 -7.66 -11.23
N HIS A 161 4.48 -8.29 -12.41
CA HIS A 161 3.34 -8.22 -13.33
C HIS A 161 2.08 -8.82 -12.71
N TRP A 162 2.17 -9.99 -12.09
CA TRP A 162 1.02 -10.65 -11.48
C TRP A 162 0.47 -9.90 -10.27
N GLU A 163 1.34 -9.36 -9.41
CA GLU A 163 0.92 -8.47 -8.32
C GLU A 163 0.15 -7.26 -8.86
N SER A 164 0.58 -6.68 -9.99
CA SER A 164 -0.13 -5.59 -10.68
C SER A 164 -1.47 -6.05 -11.27
N VAL A 165 -1.53 -7.22 -11.89
CA VAL A 165 -2.78 -7.83 -12.40
C VAL A 165 -3.75 -8.08 -11.25
N ILE A 166 -3.32 -8.71 -10.16
CA ILE A 166 -4.13 -8.96 -8.97
C ILE A 166 -4.66 -7.64 -8.42
N ASN A 167 -3.80 -6.63 -8.23
CA ASN A 167 -4.25 -5.31 -7.76
C ASN A 167 -5.28 -4.67 -8.71
N ARG A 168 -5.10 -4.77 -10.02
CA ARG A 168 -6.08 -4.28 -11.01
C ARG A 168 -7.39 -5.05 -10.97
N VAL A 169 -7.34 -6.38 -10.88
CA VAL A 169 -8.52 -7.25 -10.82
C VAL A 169 -9.25 -7.04 -9.51
N THR A 170 -8.56 -7.08 -8.37
CA THR A 170 -9.13 -6.77 -7.05
C THR A 170 -9.76 -5.40 -7.05
N LYS A 171 -9.11 -4.36 -7.58
CA LYS A 171 -9.73 -3.02 -7.71
C LYS A 171 -10.98 -3.06 -8.59
N LYS A 172 -10.95 -3.74 -9.74
CA LYS A 172 -12.12 -3.89 -10.61
C LYS A 172 -13.25 -4.69 -9.97
N VAL A 173 -12.93 -5.75 -9.22
CA VAL A 173 -13.90 -6.57 -8.50
C VAL A 173 -14.48 -5.79 -7.35
N VAL A 174 -13.69 -5.08 -6.55
CA VAL A 174 -14.19 -4.15 -5.51
C VAL A 174 -15.05 -3.06 -6.12
N LEU A 175 -14.65 -2.46 -7.26
CA LEU A 175 -15.48 -1.48 -7.97
C LEU A 175 -16.78 -2.09 -8.52
N LYS A 176 -16.72 -3.31 -9.09
CA LYS A 176 -17.91 -4.01 -9.63
C LYS A 176 -18.80 -4.58 -8.54
N MET A 177 -18.26 -5.03 -7.41
CA MET A 177 -19.01 -5.45 -6.23
C MET A 177 -19.60 -4.23 -5.52
N GLY A 178 -18.89 -3.10 -5.52
CA GLY A 178 -19.44 -1.80 -5.14
C GLY A 178 -20.57 -1.35 -6.07
N GLN A 179 -20.48 -1.64 -7.38
CA GLN A 179 -21.55 -1.38 -8.36
C GLN A 179 -22.67 -2.45 -8.36
N GLN A 180 -22.39 -3.70 -7.95
CA GLN A 180 -23.39 -4.77 -7.83
C GLN A 180 -24.13 -4.72 -6.49
N ALA A 181 -23.52 -4.18 -5.44
CA ALA A 181 -24.22 -3.74 -4.23
C ALA A 181 -25.17 -2.56 -4.53
N ASP A 182 -25.01 -1.90 -5.68
CA ASP A 182 -25.80 -0.75 -6.13
C ASP A 182 -26.99 -1.12 -7.04
N MET A 183 -27.26 -2.42 -7.29
CA MET A 183 -28.48 -2.86 -7.98
C MET A 183 -29.66 -3.05 -7.01
N GLY A 184 -29.90 -2.01 -6.20
CA GLY A 184 -31.02 -1.92 -5.27
C GLY A 184 -30.84 -0.94 -4.11
N SER A 185 -29.63 -0.41 -3.91
CA SER A 185 -29.32 0.48 -2.79
C SER A 185 -29.31 1.94 -3.29
N LYS A 186 -29.98 2.88 -2.59
CA LYS A 186 -29.82 4.32 -2.86
C LYS A 186 -28.37 4.66 -2.49
N PRO A 187 -27.46 5.11 -3.39
CA PRO A 187 -26.12 5.48 -2.97
C PRO A 187 -26.15 6.80 -2.18
N LEU A 188 -25.53 6.84 -1.00
CA LEU A 188 -25.39 8.07 -0.21
C LEU A 188 -24.36 9.01 -0.85
N ASN A 189 -24.82 9.80 -1.81
CA ASN A 189 -24.02 10.82 -2.50
C ASN A 189 -24.32 12.24 -1.96
N ALA A 190 -23.63 13.25 -2.51
CA ALA A 190 -23.77 14.64 -2.08
C ALA A 190 -25.20 15.21 -2.26
N ASP A 191 -25.94 14.76 -3.27
CA ASP A 191 -27.31 15.23 -3.51
C ASP A 191 -28.29 14.62 -2.50
N VAL A 192 -28.13 13.34 -2.20
CA VAL A 192 -28.89 12.69 -1.14
C VAL A 192 -28.55 13.32 0.21
N ALA A 193 -27.27 13.53 0.52
CA ALA A 193 -26.86 14.21 1.75
C ALA A 193 -27.48 15.61 1.89
N ARG A 194 -27.55 16.40 0.81
CA ARG A 194 -28.27 17.68 0.79
C ARG A 194 -29.76 17.55 1.09
N LYS A 195 -30.43 16.52 0.55
CA LYS A 195 -31.83 16.22 0.88
C LYS A 195 -32.01 15.94 2.36
N LEU A 196 -31.14 15.13 2.96
CA LEU A 196 -31.18 14.82 4.40
C LEU A 196 -30.93 16.08 5.24
N MET A 197 -29.95 16.90 4.86
CA MET A 197 -29.68 18.18 5.55
C MET A 197 -30.89 19.12 5.52
N ASN A 198 -31.57 19.23 4.37
CA ASN A 198 -32.77 20.05 4.27
C ASN A 198 -33.90 19.54 5.19
N ALA A 199 -34.08 18.22 5.29
CA ALA A 199 -35.06 17.63 6.22
C ALA A 199 -34.72 17.93 7.69
N GLY A 200 -33.44 17.78 8.06
CA GLY A 200 -32.94 18.14 9.39
C GLY A 200 -33.13 19.62 9.70
N ARG A 201 -32.75 20.52 8.77
CA ARG A 201 -32.93 21.97 8.92
C ARG A 201 -34.39 22.35 9.09
N ASN A 202 -35.28 21.78 8.28
CA ASN A 202 -36.72 22.04 8.39
C ASN A 202 -37.25 21.62 9.76
N LYS A 203 -36.83 20.45 10.27
CA LYS A 203 -37.25 20.00 11.59
C LYS A 203 -36.68 20.85 12.71
N ALA A 204 -35.42 21.26 12.61
CA ALA A 204 -34.76 22.15 13.58
C ALA A 204 -35.46 23.53 13.64
N ASN A 205 -35.84 24.08 12.48
CA ASN A 205 -36.63 25.31 12.40
C ASN A 205 -38.04 25.15 13.00
N GLU A 206 -38.70 24.01 12.76
CA GLU A 206 -40.03 23.71 13.31
C GLU A 206 -40.03 23.69 14.85
N ILE A 207 -38.99 23.11 15.45
CA ILE A 207 -38.85 23.06 16.92
C ILE A 207 -38.21 24.32 17.51
N GLY A 208 -37.73 25.24 16.68
CA GLY A 208 -37.12 26.50 17.11
C GLY A 208 -35.76 26.35 17.79
N VAL A 209 -35.02 25.26 17.53
CA VAL A 209 -33.72 25.00 18.16
C VAL A 209 -32.63 24.90 17.08
N PRO A 210 -31.61 25.78 17.08
CA PRO A 210 -30.54 25.74 16.09
C PRO A 210 -29.61 24.54 16.33
N MET A 211 -29.31 23.79 15.26
CA MET A 211 -28.56 22.53 15.31
C MET A 211 -27.30 22.55 14.44
N ALA A 212 -26.33 21.72 14.83
CA ALA A 212 -25.25 21.25 13.97
C ALA A 212 -25.62 19.84 13.50
N MET A 213 -25.45 19.59 12.20
CA MET A 213 -25.87 18.35 11.54
C MET A 213 -24.73 17.82 10.69
N ALA A 214 -24.52 16.51 10.73
CA ALA A 214 -23.53 15.78 9.94
C ALA A 214 -24.20 14.61 9.23
N VAL A 215 -23.82 14.36 7.98
CA VAL A 215 -24.12 13.13 7.25
C VAL A 215 -22.78 12.48 6.94
N CYS A 216 -22.59 11.24 7.34
CA CYS A 216 -21.37 10.46 7.11
C CYS A 216 -21.64 9.23 6.24
N ASP A 217 -20.64 8.83 5.45
CA ASP A 217 -20.65 7.59 4.67
C ASP A 217 -20.50 6.34 5.55
N ALA A 218 -20.51 5.15 4.94
CA ALA A 218 -20.36 3.88 5.65
C ALA A 218 -19.02 3.71 6.41
N PHE A 219 -18.02 4.57 6.14
CA PHE A 219 -16.73 4.57 6.83
C PHE A 219 -16.68 5.59 7.97
N GLY A 220 -17.75 6.35 8.21
CA GLY A 220 -17.81 7.39 9.23
C GLY A 220 -17.18 8.71 8.79
N LEU A 221 -16.89 8.88 7.50
CA LEU A 221 -16.32 10.11 6.96
C LEU A 221 -17.44 11.09 6.56
N PRO A 222 -17.32 12.40 6.88
CA PRO A 222 -18.34 13.38 6.54
C PRO A 222 -18.54 13.53 5.02
N VAL A 223 -19.78 13.38 4.58
CA VAL A 223 -20.26 13.70 3.22
C VAL A 223 -20.83 15.11 3.17
N ALA A 224 -21.53 15.52 4.23
CA ALA A 224 -22.04 16.88 4.40
C ALA A 224 -22.01 17.27 5.88
N PHE A 225 -21.80 18.56 6.14
CA PHE A 225 -21.89 19.16 7.46
C PHE A 225 -22.54 20.53 7.37
N GLU A 226 -23.43 20.83 8.31
CA GLU A 226 -24.10 22.12 8.39
C GLU A 226 -24.18 22.60 9.84
N ARG A 227 -24.00 23.91 10.03
CA ARG A 227 -24.24 24.59 11.30
C ARG A 227 -25.27 25.69 11.11
N MET A 228 -26.32 25.66 11.93
CA MET A 228 -27.27 26.76 11.99
C MET A 228 -26.70 27.92 12.81
N GLU A 229 -27.14 29.14 12.51
CA GLU A 229 -26.80 30.30 13.33
C GLU A 229 -27.37 30.13 14.74
N GLY A 230 -26.58 30.48 15.76
CA GLY A 230 -26.97 30.34 17.17
C GLY A 230 -26.75 28.95 17.79
N VAL A 231 -26.23 27.96 17.05
CA VAL A 231 -25.88 26.65 17.65
C VAL A 231 -24.74 26.75 18.65
N LEU A 232 -24.79 25.95 19.72
CA LEU A 232 -23.69 25.81 20.68
C LEU A 232 -22.41 25.31 20.02
N GLN A 233 -21.26 25.92 20.33
CA GLN A 233 -19.97 25.57 19.70
C GLN A 233 -19.56 24.11 19.92
N VAL A 234 -19.88 23.53 21.08
CA VAL A 234 -19.60 22.11 21.38
C VAL A 234 -20.27 21.16 20.38
N SER A 235 -21.40 21.56 19.82
CA SER A 235 -22.17 20.77 18.86
C SER A 235 -21.43 20.53 17.54
N LEU A 236 -20.51 21.42 17.17
CA LEU A 236 -19.72 21.31 15.94
C LEU A 236 -18.83 20.06 15.94
N GLY A 237 -18.30 19.70 17.12
CA GLY A 237 -17.54 18.46 17.30
C GLY A 237 -18.43 17.25 17.59
N LEU A 238 -19.53 17.44 18.31
CA LEU A 238 -20.41 16.34 18.72
C LEU A 238 -21.23 15.75 17.58
N ALA A 239 -21.81 16.57 16.70
CA ALA A 239 -22.63 16.08 15.59
C ALA A 239 -21.90 15.04 14.70
N PRO A 240 -20.70 15.32 14.14
CA PRO A 240 -19.98 14.32 13.35
C PRO A 240 -19.52 13.12 14.19
N LYS A 241 -19.13 13.33 15.46
CA LYS A 241 -18.77 12.23 16.36
C LYS A 241 -19.94 11.29 16.66
N LYS A 242 -21.16 11.80 16.80
CA LYS A 242 -22.36 10.97 16.97
C LYS A 242 -22.62 10.08 15.76
N ALA A 243 -22.53 10.64 14.54
CA ALA A 243 -22.65 9.85 13.31
C ALA A 243 -21.56 8.78 13.20
N SER A 244 -20.30 9.16 13.43
CA SER A 244 -19.14 8.26 13.42
C SER A 244 -19.25 7.15 14.46
N THR A 245 -19.69 7.48 15.69
CA THR A 245 -19.91 6.51 16.77
C THR A 245 -20.97 5.49 16.36
N ALA A 246 -22.07 5.95 15.76
CA ALA A 246 -23.14 5.06 15.33
C ALA A 246 -22.64 4.02 14.32
N ILE A 247 -21.77 4.42 13.39
CA ILE A 247 -21.15 3.53 12.39
C ILE A 247 -20.16 2.57 13.05
N LYS A 248 -19.22 3.07 13.87
CA LYS A 248 -18.20 2.28 14.56
C LYS A 248 -18.83 1.15 15.40
N LEU A 249 -19.94 1.44 16.07
CA LEU A 249 -20.63 0.49 16.95
C LEU A 249 -21.84 -0.17 16.28
N LYS A 250 -22.11 0.14 15.01
CA LYS A 250 -23.23 -0.38 14.23
C LYS A 250 -24.59 -0.25 14.95
N MET A 251 -24.77 0.80 15.74
CA MET A 251 -25.99 1.06 16.51
C MET A 251 -26.23 2.55 16.77
N PRO A 252 -27.48 3.00 16.94
CA PRO A 252 -27.77 4.38 17.37
C PRO A 252 -27.05 4.77 18.65
N THR A 253 -26.53 6.00 18.73
CA THR A 253 -25.80 6.46 19.92
C THR A 253 -26.68 6.57 21.17
N GLY A 254 -28.01 6.71 20.99
CA GLY A 254 -28.97 6.69 22.09
C GLY A 254 -29.02 5.34 22.81
N ASN A 255 -28.82 4.24 22.09
CA ASN A 255 -28.86 2.90 22.66
C ASN A 255 -27.64 2.61 23.56
N LEU A 256 -26.53 3.33 23.36
CA LEU A 256 -25.33 3.19 24.18
C LEU A 256 -25.52 3.71 25.59
N ALA A 257 -26.37 4.73 25.78
CA ALA A 257 -26.55 5.40 27.07
C ALA A 257 -26.94 4.41 28.19
N GLU A 258 -27.74 3.39 27.87
CA GLU A 258 -28.14 2.35 28.82
C GLU A 258 -27.05 1.29 29.04
N LEU A 259 -26.25 0.98 28.01
CA LEU A 259 -25.23 -0.07 28.04
C LEU A 259 -23.96 0.36 28.80
N VAL A 260 -23.74 1.67 28.93
CA VAL A 260 -22.56 2.26 29.60
C VAL A 260 -22.84 2.70 31.03
N GLN A 261 -23.99 2.34 31.62
CA GLN A 261 -24.31 2.63 33.03
C GLN A 261 -23.50 1.74 33.99
N PRO A 262 -23.23 2.18 35.24
CA PRO A 262 -22.59 1.34 36.24
C PRO A 262 -23.27 -0.04 36.36
N GLY A 263 -22.47 -1.11 36.22
CA GLY A 263 -22.95 -2.49 36.28
C GLY A 263 -23.50 -3.07 34.97
N LYS A 264 -23.37 -2.36 33.84
CA LYS A 264 -23.74 -2.85 32.50
C LYS A 264 -22.51 -3.28 31.70
N GLU A 265 -22.74 -4.04 30.64
CA GLU A 265 -21.69 -4.73 29.87
C GLU A 265 -20.65 -3.80 29.24
N LEU A 266 -21.03 -2.57 28.87
CA LEU A 266 -20.14 -1.60 28.24
C LEU A 266 -19.73 -0.46 29.19
N TYR A 267 -19.87 -0.66 30.51
CA TYR A 267 -19.42 0.33 31.49
C TYR A 267 -17.91 0.59 31.35
N GLY A 268 -17.55 1.85 31.15
CA GLY A 268 -16.19 2.32 30.87
C GLY A 268 -16.03 2.91 29.47
N LEU A 269 -16.88 2.52 28.51
CA LEU A 269 -16.84 3.01 27.13
C LEU A 269 -17.14 4.52 27.03
N GLN A 270 -17.89 5.08 27.98
CA GLN A 270 -18.17 6.51 28.08
C GLN A 270 -16.92 7.37 28.30
N ASN A 271 -15.79 6.77 28.70
CA ASN A 271 -14.52 7.47 28.89
C ASN A 271 -13.69 7.58 27.61
N ASP A 272 -14.10 6.92 26.51
CA ASP A 272 -13.41 6.99 25.24
C ASP A 272 -13.66 8.37 24.58
N PRO A 273 -12.62 9.19 24.35
CA PRO A 273 -12.78 10.53 23.77
C PRO A 273 -13.26 10.52 22.31
N GLU A 274 -13.21 9.36 21.65
CA GLU A 274 -13.62 9.16 20.25
C GLU A 274 -15.07 8.71 20.09
N LEU A 275 -15.79 8.46 21.19
CA LEU A 275 -17.17 7.96 21.17
C LEU A 275 -18.15 8.92 21.85
N VAL A 276 -19.38 8.95 21.34
CA VAL A 276 -20.49 9.69 21.94
C VAL A 276 -21.60 8.72 22.34
N VAL A 277 -21.83 8.58 23.63
CA VAL A 277 -22.73 7.57 24.22
C VAL A 277 -24.13 8.12 24.54
N PHE A 278 -24.55 9.19 23.88
CA PHE A 278 -25.87 9.79 24.03
C PHE A 278 -26.49 10.14 22.68
N GLY A 279 -27.83 10.22 22.64
CA GLY A 279 -28.63 10.26 21.42
C GLY A 279 -28.35 11.42 20.45
N GLY A 280 -28.76 11.21 19.20
CA GLY A 280 -28.55 12.13 18.06
C GLY A 280 -27.73 11.54 16.92
N GLY A 281 -27.12 10.36 17.08
CA GLY A 281 -26.48 9.60 16.00
C GLY A 281 -27.34 8.43 15.55
N LEU A 282 -27.80 8.42 14.30
CA LEU A 282 -28.66 7.38 13.73
C LEU A 282 -28.10 6.82 12.42
N LEU A 283 -28.34 5.54 12.16
CA LEU A 283 -27.84 4.85 10.96
C LEU A 283 -28.74 5.11 9.74
N LEU A 284 -28.12 5.21 8.58
CA LEU A 284 -28.77 5.15 7.27
C LEU A 284 -28.56 3.75 6.71
N LYS A 285 -29.65 3.06 6.37
CA LYS A 285 -29.62 1.66 5.93
C LYS A 285 -30.33 1.45 4.60
N ASN A 286 -29.80 0.55 3.79
CA ASN A 286 -30.49 -0.05 2.64
C ASN A 286 -30.73 -1.52 2.97
N GLY A 287 -31.94 -1.85 3.43
CA GLY A 287 -32.22 -3.18 4.00
C GLY A 287 -31.40 -3.40 5.27
N GLU A 288 -30.57 -4.45 5.28
CA GLU A 288 -29.68 -4.78 6.41
C GLU A 288 -28.33 -4.04 6.34
N GLU A 289 -27.98 -3.46 5.19
CA GLU A 289 -26.68 -2.81 4.97
C GLU A 289 -26.66 -1.39 5.54
N ILE A 290 -25.63 -1.05 6.31
CA ILE A 290 -25.37 0.32 6.78
C ILE A 290 -24.60 1.05 5.70
N VAL A 291 -25.22 2.07 5.11
CA VAL A 291 -24.62 2.89 4.04
C VAL A 291 -24.13 4.25 4.52
N GLY A 292 -24.44 4.61 5.77
CA GLY A 292 -23.97 5.82 6.42
C GLY A 292 -24.66 6.07 7.75
N ALA A 293 -24.51 7.29 8.26
CA ALA A 293 -25.19 7.75 9.45
C ALA A 293 -25.41 9.26 9.42
N VAL A 294 -26.38 9.71 10.20
CA VAL A 294 -26.61 11.11 10.52
C VAL A 294 -26.25 11.38 11.96
N GLY A 295 -25.80 12.60 12.24
CA GLY A 295 -25.43 13.04 13.58
C GLY A 295 -25.91 14.46 13.82
N VAL A 296 -26.66 14.67 14.90
CA VAL A 296 -27.26 15.97 15.24
C VAL A 296 -26.91 16.36 16.67
N SER A 297 -26.60 17.65 16.86
CA SER A 297 -26.30 18.23 18.16
C SER A 297 -26.68 19.71 18.21
N GLY A 298 -27.36 20.14 19.26
CA GLY A 298 -27.66 21.57 19.49
C GLY A 298 -28.65 21.82 20.62
N GLY A 299 -29.51 20.86 20.92
CA GLY A 299 -30.47 20.94 22.02
C GLY A 299 -30.27 19.83 23.05
N SER A 300 -31.37 19.44 23.68
CA SER A 300 -31.47 18.24 24.50
C SER A 300 -31.33 16.97 23.65
N VAL A 301 -31.01 15.84 24.28
CA VAL A 301 -30.90 14.54 23.61
C VAL A 301 -32.18 14.18 22.83
N LYS A 302 -33.36 14.57 23.35
CA LYS A 302 -34.65 14.34 22.68
C LYS A 302 -34.77 15.17 21.40
N GLU A 303 -34.41 16.45 21.46
CA GLU A 303 -34.46 17.35 20.30
C GLU A 303 -33.46 16.93 19.23
N ASP A 304 -32.23 16.59 19.62
CA ASP A 304 -31.21 16.04 18.71
C ASP A 304 -31.72 14.79 17.99
N THR A 305 -32.37 13.88 18.73
CA THR A 305 -32.90 12.63 18.18
C THR A 305 -34.05 12.87 17.21
N ILE A 306 -35.00 13.75 17.54
CA ILE A 306 -36.14 14.07 16.65
C ILE A 306 -35.67 14.66 15.31
N VAL A 307 -34.64 15.51 15.33
CA VAL A 307 -34.06 16.07 14.09
C VAL A 307 -33.32 14.98 13.30
N ALA A 308 -32.55 14.12 13.97
CA ALA A 308 -31.89 12.98 13.32
C ALA A 308 -32.92 12.02 12.68
N GLU A 309 -34.03 11.73 13.36
CA GLU A 309 -35.13 10.91 12.84
C GLU A 309 -35.77 11.51 11.59
N ALA A 310 -35.93 12.84 11.53
CA ALA A 310 -36.42 13.52 10.34
C ALA A 310 -35.48 13.34 9.14
N MET A 311 -34.16 13.35 9.38
CA MET A 311 -33.17 13.05 8.34
C MET A 311 -33.26 11.59 7.89
N VAL A 312 -33.35 10.62 8.81
CA VAL A 312 -33.53 9.19 8.46
C VAL A 312 -34.84 8.96 7.69
N LYS A 313 -35.93 9.61 8.08
CA LYS A 313 -37.21 9.52 7.35
C LYS A 313 -37.09 10.05 5.91
N ALA A 314 -36.31 11.10 5.68
CA ALA A 314 -36.06 11.64 4.35
C ALA A 314 -35.19 10.72 3.47
N TRP A 315 -34.39 9.85 4.09
CA TRP A 315 -33.66 8.78 3.42
C TRP A 315 -34.58 7.64 2.97
N GLU A 316 -35.49 7.23 3.86
CA GLU A 316 -36.47 6.17 3.61
C GLU A 316 -37.51 6.56 2.53
N SER A 317 -37.83 7.86 2.41
CA SER A 317 -38.64 8.40 1.30
C SER A 317 -37.89 8.43 -0.03
#